data_AF-A0A177HVF7-F1
#
_entry.id   AF-A0A177HVF7-F1
#
_cell.length_a   1.000
_cell.length_b   1.000
_cell.length_c   1.000
_cell.angle_alpha   90.00
_cell.angle_beta   90.00
_cell.angle_gamma   90.00
#
_symmetry.space_group_name_H-M   'P 1'
#
loop_
_entity.id
_entity.type
_entity.pdbx_description
1 polymer ?
#
loop_
_entity_poly.entity_id
_entity_poly.type
_entity_poly.pdbx_seq_one_letter_code
_entity_poly.pdbx_strand_id
1 'polypeptide(L)'
;MASRTRSGSEEGRDGCDDAYEVRMRGRFERRSRCAVAWLFMEGRRAEAAEGMADGAGGSAGGPVATRVPVLLRGQGPVVAAVALGGAAGAAARYGASLLWPAAPSAFPWTILVVNTVGCAVMGVLMVVITEGRQTHRLVRPFLGTGVLGGFTTFSTYAVDIVRLTDLREVRTALAYLALTPVAALAAVWAGSAATRRAIAAATAVAASRRRR
;
A
#
# COMPACT_ATOMS: atom_id res chain seq x y z
N MET A 1 26.57 55.63 -31.06
CA MET A 1 25.11 55.39 -31.08
C MET A 1 24.90 53.90 -31.27
N ALA A 2 24.20 53.27 -30.31
CA ALA A 2 23.60 51.93 -30.31
C ALA A 2 24.45 50.67 -30.60
N SER A 3 24.66 49.84 -29.55
CA SER A 3 24.27 48.43 -29.57
C SER A 3 24.39 47.80 -28.17
N ARG A 4 23.25 47.71 -27.47
CA ARG A 4 23.06 46.84 -26.29
C ARG A 4 21.70 46.20 -26.47
N THR A 5 21.61 44.88 -26.58
CA THR A 5 20.38 44.12 -26.26
C THR A 5 20.64 42.61 -26.19
N ARG A 6 19.95 41.98 -25.23
CA ARG A 6 19.66 40.53 -25.04
C ARG A 6 20.73 39.65 -24.39
N SER A 7 20.73 39.62 -23.05
CA SER A 7 21.17 38.45 -22.26
C SER A 7 20.59 38.46 -20.82
N GLY A 8 19.27 38.53 -20.65
CA GLY A 8 18.71 38.72 -19.29
C GLY A 8 17.33 38.16 -18.99
N SER A 9 16.69 37.40 -19.88
CA SER A 9 15.29 36.95 -19.67
C SER A 9 15.07 35.44 -19.61
N GLU A 10 16.08 34.61 -19.87
CA GLU A 10 15.95 33.13 -19.81
C GLU A 10 16.38 32.57 -18.45
N GLU A 11 17.40 33.15 -17.82
CA GLU A 11 17.97 32.69 -16.54
C GLU A 11 17.01 32.80 -15.34
N GLY A 12 15.96 33.64 -15.45
CA GLY A 12 14.94 33.82 -14.41
C GLY A 12 13.77 32.84 -14.45
N ARG A 13 13.52 32.13 -15.56
CA ARG A 13 12.45 31.12 -15.63
C ARG A 13 12.90 29.76 -15.12
N ASP A 14 14.11 29.34 -15.50
CA ASP A 14 14.67 28.05 -15.09
C ASP A 14 14.83 27.96 -13.56
N GLY A 15 15.28 29.03 -12.91
CA GLY A 15 15.38 29.08 -11.45
C GLY A 15 14.04 29.07 -10.71
N CYS A 16 12.95 29.52 -11.35
CA CYS A 16 11.61 29.52 -10.75
C CYS A 16 10.96 28.14 -10.88
N ASP A 17 11.14 27.46 -12.02
CA ASP A 17 10.70 26.08 -12.22
C ASP A 17 11.48 25.10 -11.33
N ASP A 18 12.79 25.26 -11.18
CA ASP A 18 13.61 24.44 -10.27
C ASP A 18 13.21 24.65 -8.79
N ALA A 19 12.97 25.89 -8.37
CA ALA A 19 12.51 26.17 -7.01
C ALA A 19 11.10 25.60 -6.74
N TYR A 20 10.24 25.54 -7.77
CA TYR A 20 8.91 24.94 -7.68
C TYR A 20 8.97 23.41 -7.64
N GLU A 21 9.78 22.77 -8.50
CA GLU A 21 10.05 21.33 -8.54
C GLU A 21 10.64 20.84 -7.21
N VAL A 22 11.67 21.52 -6.67
CA VAL A 22 12.31 21.16 -5.40
C VAL A 22 11.35 21.31 -4.22
N ARG A 23 10.54 22.38 -4.20
CA ARG A 23 9.53 22.59 -3.14
C ARG A 23 8.36 21.60 -3.25
N MET A 24 7.98 21.19 -4.45
CA MET A 24 6.99 20.13 -4.69
C MET A 24 7.52 18.78 -4.25
N ARG A 25 8.75 18.41 -4.66
CA ARG A 25 9.45 17.19 -4.22
C ARG A 25 9.55 17.13 -2.69
N GLY A 26 9.98 18.21 -2.04
CA GLY A 26 10.11 18.27 -0.57
C GLY A 26 8.80 18.26 0.22
N ARG A 27 7.66 18.63 -0.39
CA ARG A 27 6.32 18.52 0.21
C ARG A 27 5.71 17.13 -0.06
N PHE A 28 6.05 16.55 -1.20
CA PHE A 28 5.67 15.21 -1.63
C PHE A 28 6.34 14.10 -0.81
N GLU A 29 7.64 14.22 -0.55
CA GLU A 29 8.42 13.33 0.34
C GLU A 29 7.79 13.30 1.75
N ARG A 30 7.42 14.47 2.28
CA ARG A 30 6.81 14.63 3.61
C ARG A 30 5.40 14.05 3.66
N ARG A 31 4.57 14.27 2.64
CA ARG A 31 3.19 13.73 2.58
C ARG A 31 3.18 12.21 2.43
N SER A 32 4.08 11.66 1.63
CA SER A 32 4.23 10.22 1.43
C SER A 32 4.74 9.53 2.69
N ARG A 33 5.74 10.12 3.37
CA ARG A 33 6.21 9.68 4.68
C ARG A 33 5.10 9.73 5.73
N CYS A 34 4.31 10.79 5.79
CA CYS A 34 3.19 10.88 6.71
C CYS A 34 2.06 9.89 6.38
N ALA A 35 1.77 9.59 5.11
CA ALA A 35 0.71 8.65 4.75
C ALA A 35 1.08 7.19 5.05
N VAL A 36 2.31 6.78 4.73
CA VAL A 36 2.84 5.45 5.07
C VAL A 36 3.03 5.32 6.57
N ALA A 37 3.61 6.34 7.22
CA ALA A 37 3.71 6.37 8.67
C ALA A 37 2.34 6.43 9.35
N TRP A 38 1.31 7.03 8.75
CA TRP A 38 -0.04 7.05 9.30
C TRP A 38 -0.75 5.71 9.14
N LEU A 39 -0.63 5.04 7.98
CA LEU A 39 -1.15 3.66 7.80
C LEU A 39 -0.47 2.68 8.77
N PHE A 40 0.84 2.82 8.96
CA PHE A 40 1.61 2.00 9.90
C PHE A 40 1.32 2.38 11.35
N MET A 41 1.17 3.67 11.69
CA MET A 41 0.81 4.14 13.03
C MET A 41 -0.62 3.82 13.41
N GLU A 42 -1.56 3.80 12.47
CA GLU A 42 -2.94 3.37 12.71
C GLU A 42 -2.99 1.86 12.96
N GLY A 43 -2.17 1.07 12.22
CA GLY A 43 -1.93 -0.35 12.52
C GLY A 43 -1.30 -0.56 13.90
N ARG A 44 -0.24 0.17 14.23
CA ARG A 44 0.40 0.10 15.56
C ARG A 44 -0.45 0.63 16.71
N ARG A 45 -1.43 1.51 16.44
CA ARG A 45 -2.42 1.93 17.45
C ARG A 45 -3.43 0.82 17.73
N ALA A 46 -3.71 -0.03 16.75
CA ALA A 46 -4.49 -1.25 16.97
C ALA A 46 -3.67 -2.27 17.79
N GLU A 47 -2.40 -2.50 17.45
CA GLU A 47 -1.51 -3.45 18.15
C GLU A 47 -1.09 -2.98 19.56
N ALA A 48 -0.84 -1.68 19.77
CA ALA A 48 -0.48 -1.13 21.10
C ALA A 48 -1.68 -1.12 22.07
N ALA A 49 -2.91 -1.11 21.55
CA ALA A 49 -4.11 -1.31 22.37
C ALA A 49 -4.24 -2.78 22.83
N GLU A 50 -3.71 -3.73 22.04
CA GLU A 50 -3.65 -5.16 22.39
C GLU A 50 -2.51 -5.45 23.39
N GLY A 51 -1.34 -4.84 23.21
CA GLY A 51 -0.18 -5.04 24.10
C GLY A 51 -0.34 -4.47 25.52
N MET A 52 -1.27 -3.53 25.75
CA MET A 52 -1.59 -3.04 27.09
C MET A 52 -2.53 -3.99 27.85
N ALA A 53 -3.23 -4.91 27.15
CA ALA A 53 -4.17 -5.85 27.74
C ALA A 53 -3.50 -7.11 28.33
N ASP A 54 -2.31 -7.49 27.87
CA ASP A 54 -1.55 -8.64 28.38
C ASP A 54 -0.72 -8.33 29.63
N GLY A 55 -0.70 -7.07 30.10
CA GLY A 55 0.17 -6.60 31.18
C GLY A 55 -0.44 -6.54 32.59
N ALA A 56 -1.67 -7.03 32.82
CA ALA A 56 -2.33 -6.90 34.12
C ALA A 56 -2.71 -8.25 34.74
N GLY A 57 -1.76 -8.82 35.49
CA GLY A 57 -1.97 -9.32 36.85
C GLY A 57 -2.89 -10.52 37.05
N GLY A 58 -2.30 -11.62 37.48
CA GLY A 58 -3.03 -12.77 37.99
C GLY A 58 -3.80 -12.55 39.30
N SER A 59 -4.70 -13.51 39.52
CA SER A 59 -5.35 -13.95 40.76
C SER A 59 -6.71 -13.35 41.18
N ALA A 60 -7.66 -14.29 41.31
CA ALA A 60 -8.87 -14.32 42.14
C ALA A 60 -10.17 -13.58 41.69
N GLY A 61 -11.11 -14.37 41.17
CA GLY A 61 -12.50 -14.47 41.68
C GLY A 61 -13.47 -13.29 41.54
N GLY A 62 -14.16 -13.19 40.41
CA GLY A 62 -15.41 -12.41 40.26
C GLY A 62 -16.13 -12.74 38.96
N PRO A 63 -17.47 -12.62 38.86
CA PRO A 63 -18.19 -12.87 37.61
C PRO A 63 -17.68 -11.90 36.56
N VAL A 64 -17.05 -12.44 35.52
CA VAL A 64 -16.50 -11.71 34.38
C VAL A 64 -17.66 -11.07 33.63
N ALA A 65 -18.06 -9.88 34.06
CA ALA A 65 -18.89 -9.00 33.25
C ALA A 65 -18.06 -8.66 32.01
N THR A 66 -18.33 -9.33 30.90
CA THR A 66 -17.78 -9.00 29.58
C THR A 66 -18.25 -7.61 29.19
N ARG A 67 -17.57 -6.59 29.71
CA ARG A 67 -17.70 -5.22 29.23
C ARG A 67 -17.09 -5.21 27.85
N VAL A 68 -17.92 -5.50 26.85
CA VAL A 68 -17.58 -5.26 25.44
C VAL A 68 -17.03 -3.84 25.38
N PRO A 69 -15.77 -3.63 24.97
CA PRO A 69 -15.16 -2.32 25.03
C PRO A 69 -16.02 -1.36 24.19
N VAL A 70 -16.32 -0.21 24.78
CA VAL A 70 -17.16 0.86 24.19
C VAL A 70 -16.71 1.25 22.77
N LEU A 71 -15.46 0.92 22.40
CA LEU A 71 -14.85 1.04 21.07
C LEU A 71 -15.60 0.32 19.92
N LEU A 72 -16.35 -0.75 20.19
CA LEU A 72 -17.14 -1.47 19.17
C LEU A 72 -18.45 -0.75 18.79
N ARG A 73 -18.94 0.17 19.62
CA ARG A 73 -20.19 0.91 19.33
C ARG A 73 -19.97 1.87 18.17
N GLY A 74 -20.44 1.48 16.98
CA GLY A 74 -20.39 2.27 15.74
C GLY A 74 -19.33 1.84 14.72
N GLN A 75 -18.51 0.82 15.01
CA GLN A 75 -17.51 0.28 14.06
C GLN A 75 -17.99 -0.92 13.24
N GLY A 76 -19.18 -1.46 13.54
CA GLY A 76 -19.76 -2.60 12.81
C GLY A 76 -19.68 -2.49 11.28
N PRO A 77 -20.06 -1.35 10.66
CA PRO A 77 -19.95 -1.18 9.22
C PRO A 77 -18.51 -1.24 8.68
N VAL A 78 -17.53 -0.77 9.47
CA VAL A 78 -16.11 -0.83 9.08
C VAL A 78 -15.61 -2.27 9.15
N VAL A 79 -15.89 -2.98 10.25
CA VAL A 79 -15.49 -4.38 10.42
C VAL A 79 -16.13 -5.26 9.36
N ALA A 80 -17.43 -5.08 9.08
CA ALA A 80 -18.12 -5.79 8.02
C ALA A 80 -17.49 -5.53 6.64
N ALA A 81 -17.11 -4.27 6.36
CA ALA A 81 -16.42 -3.94 5.12
C ALA A 81 -15.03 -4.61 5.03
N VAL A 82 -14.23 -4.59 6.09
CA VAL A 82 -12.93 -5.29 6.12
C VAL A 82 -13.12 -6.80 5.94
N ALA A 83 -14.10 -7.40 6.62
CA ALA A 83 -14.35 -8.84 6.54
C ALA A 83 -14.81 -9.28 5.15
N LEU A 84 -15.76 -8.57 4.53
CA LEU A 84 -16.22 -8.85 3.17
C LEU A 84 -15.10 -8.65 2.15
N GLY A 85 -14.33 -7.57 2.29
CA GLY A 85 -13.17 -7.34 1.44
C GLY A 85 -12.12 -8.44 1.60
N GLY A 86 -11.80 -8.82 2.84
CA GLY A 86 -10.84 -9.86 3.18
C GLY A 86 -11.23 -11.22 2.63
N ALA A 87 -12.50 -11.60 2.76
CA ALA A 87 -13.04 -12.82 2.17
C ALA A 87 -12.89 -12.82 0.64
N ALA A 88 -13.24 -11.72 -0.02
CA ALA A 88 -13.09 -11.57 -1.47
C ALA A 88 -11.61 -11.65 -1.91
N GLY A 89 -10.71 -10.98 -1.19
CA GLY A 89 -9.28 -10.99 -1.46
C GLY A 89 -8.67 -12.39 -1.29
N ALA A 90 -9.00 -13.06 -0.19
CA ALA A 90 -8.53 -14.43 0.08
C ALA A 90 -9.07 -15.44 -0.95
N ALA A 91 -10.34 -15.30 -1.36
CA ALA A 91 -10.93 -16.11 -2.41
C ALA A 91 -10.25 -15.87 -3.77
N ALA A 92 -9.93 -14.62 -4.12
CA ALA A 92 -9.19 -14.30 -5.35
C ALA A 92 -7.78 -14.88 -5.34
N ARG A 93 -7.06 -14.78 -4.20
CA ARG A 93 -5.75 -15.42 -4.02
C ARG A 93 -5.83 -16.93 -4.18
N TYR A 94 -6.81 -17.56 -3.52
CA TYR A 94 -7.00 -19.00 -3.61
C TYR A 94 -7.35 -19.44 -5.04
N GLY A 95 -8.22 -18.69 -5.73
CA GLY A 95 -8.52 -18.88 -7.14
C GLY A 95 -7.29 -18.77 -8.04
N ALA A 96 -6.39 -17.81 -7.78
CA ALA A 96 -5.13 -17.69 -8.52
C ALA A 96 -4.24 -18.94 -8.33
N SER A 97 -4.18 -19.48 -7.11
CA SER A 97 -3.48 -20.75 -6.83
C SER A 97 -4.10 -21.97 -7.51
N LEU A 98 -5.40 -21.96 -7.78
CA LEU A 98 -6.07 -23.02 -8.54
C LEU A 98 -5.84 -22.90 -10.05
N LEU A 99 -5.85 -21.68 -10.59
CA LEU A 99 -5.63 -21.42 -12.02
C LEU A 99 -4.17 -21.65 -12.43
N TRP A 100 -3.23 -21.23 -11.58
CA TRP A 100 -1.80 -21.39 -11.79
C TRP A 100 -1.18 -22.13 -10.60
N PRO A 101 -1.28 -23.46 -10.55
CA PRO A 101 -0.63 -24.24 -9.51
C PRO A 101 0.89 -24.28 -9.74
N ALA A 102 1.66 -23.85 -8.75
CA ALA A 102 3.11 -24.02 -8.76
C ALA A 102 3.46 -25.48 -8.38
N ALA A 103 4.33 -26.12 -9.17
CA ALA A 103 4.80 -27.46 -8.85
C ALA A 103 5.62 -27.44 -7.53
N PRO A 104 5.59 -28.51 -6.72
CA PRO A 104 6.27 -28.59 -5.42
C PRO A 104 7.73 -28.16 -5.39
N SER A 105 8.49 -28.50 -6.44
CA SER A 105 9.92 -28.19 -6.60
C SER A 105 10.19 -27.00 -7.52
N ALA A 106 9.14 -26.35 -8.02
CA ALA A 106 9.28 -25.22 -8.92
C ALA A 106 9.24 -23.88 -8.18
N PHE A 107 9.65 -22.83 -8.88
CA PHE A 107 9.58 -21.47 -8.37
C PHE A 107 8.12 -21.07 -8.04
N PRO A 108 7.81 -20.45 -6.89
CA PRO A 108 6.43 -20.13 -6.49
C PRO A 108 5.90 -18.86 -7.18
N TRP A 109 5.77 -18.90 -8.52
CA TRP A 109 5.41 -17.73 -9.33
C TRP A 109 4.04 -17.15 -8.97
N THR A 110 3.08 -17.99 -8.59
CA THR A 110 1.72 -17.55 -8.30
C THR A 110 1.67 -16.60 -7.11
N ILE A 111 2.31 -16.97 -6.00
CA ILE A 111 2.37 -16.12 -4.81
C ILE A 111 3.23 -14.89 -5.06
N LEU A 112 4.32 -15.00 -5.84
CA LEU A 112 5.10 -13.84 -6.27
C LEU A 112 4.21 -12.81 -6.99
N VAL A 113 3.45 -13.26 -7.99
CA VAL A 113 2.60 -12.40 -8.82
C VAL A 113 1.47 -11.81 -7.98
N VAL A 114 0.80 -12.61 -7.15
CA VAL A 114 -0.26 -12.15 -6.26
C VAL A 114 0.25 -11.03 -5.34
N ASN A 115 1.39 -11.24 -4.68
CA ASN A 115 1.98 -10.23 -3.80
C ASN A 115 2.40 -8.97 -4.59
N THR A 116 3.05 -9.15 -5.73
CA THR A 116 3.53 -8.04 -6.58
C THR A 116 2.38 -7.21 -7.13
N VAL A 117 1.32 -7.84 -7.64
CA VAL A 117 0.12 -7.17 -8.14
C VAL A 117 -0.62 -6.47 -7.00
N GLY A 118 -0.78 -7.13 -5.86
CA GLY A 118 -1.40 -6.52 -4.67
C GLY A 118 -0.64 -5.27 -4.22
N CYS A 119 0.69 -5.32 -4.21
CA CYS A 119 1.55 -4.17 -3.93
C CYS A 119 1.42 -3.06 -4.98
N ALA A 120 1.34 -3.37 -6.28
CA ALA A 120 1.10 -2.38 -7.32
C ALA A 120 -0.24 -1.65 -7.11
N VAL A 121 -1.31 -2.41 -6.87
CA VAL A 121 -2.65 -1.87 -6.62
C VAL A 121 -2.67 -1.03 -5.35
N MET A 122 -1.95 -1.44 -4.29
CA MET A 122 -1.79 -0.64 -3.08
C MET A 122 -1.09 0.70 -3.37
N GLY A 123 -0.06 0.69 -4.22
CA GLY A 123 0.61 1.90 -4.69
C GLY A 123 -0.33 2.86 -5.41
N VAL A 124 -1.19 2.35 -6.29
CA VAL A 124 -2.25 3.13 -6.97
C VAL A 124 -3.25 3.69 -5.95
N LEU A 125 -3.77 2.81 -5.09
CA LEU A 125 -4.77 3.15 -4.09
C LEU A 125 -4.28 4.25 -3.15
N MET A 126 -3.00 4.20 -2.74
CA MET A 126 -2.37 5.22 -1.91
C MET A 126 -2.44 6.61 -2.55
N VAL A 127 -2.16 6.72 -3.85
CA VAL A 127 -2.22 7.99 -4.58
C VAL A 127 -3.65 8.48 -4.71
N VAL A 128 -4.55 7.61 -5.18
CA VAL A 128 -5.97 7.95 -5.36
C VAL A 128 -6.61 8.43 -4.06
N ILE A 129 -6.28 7.78 -2.94
CA ILE A 129 -6.81 8.16 -1.62
C ILE A 129 -6.23 9.49 -1.11
N THR A 130 -4.97 9.78 -1.43
CA THR A 130 -4.25 10.96 -0.91
C THR A 130 -4.54 12.21 -1.75
N GLU A 131 -4.70 12.04 -3.06
CA GLU A 131 -4.89 13.12 -4.04
C GLU A 131 -6.36 13.28 -4.48
N GLY A 132 -7.18 12.23 -4.31
CA GLY A 132 -8.61 12.26 -4.61
C GLY A 132 -9.44 13.01 -3.56
N ARG A 133 -10.52 13.67 -4.02
CA ARG A 133 -11.47 14.36 -3.13
C ARG A 133 -12.48 13.37 -2.55
N GLN A 134 -12.68 13.43 -1.23
CA GLN A 134 -13.84 12.88 -0.51
C GLN A 134 -14.17 11.41 -0.81
N THR A 135 -13.20 10.49 -0.64
CA THR A 135 -13.52 9.05 -0.62
C THR A 135 -14.35 8.70 0.61
N HIS A 136 -15.45 7.96 0.42
CA HIS A 136 -16.31 7.47 1.50
C HIS A 136 -15.49 6.70 2.57
N ARG A 137 -15.81 6.90 3.86
CA ARG A 137 -15.02 6.39 5.01
C ARG A 137 -14.78 4.88 4.97
N LEU A 138 -15.68 4.12 4.33
CA LEU A 138 -15.60 2.65 4.22
C LEU A 138 -14.73 2.13 3.07
N VAL A 139 -14.44 2.94 2.05
CA VAL A 139 -13.67 2.47 0.88
C VAL A 139 -12.23 2.13 1.25
N ARG A 140 -11.63 2.94 2.13
CA ARG A 140 -10.26 2.72 2.62
C ARG A 140 -10.11 1.38 3.36
N PRO A 141 -10.92 1.07 4.40
CA PRO A 141 -10.83 -0.22 5.09
C PRO A 141 -11.29 -1.40 4.21
N PHE A 142 -12.29 -1.21 3.34
CA PHE A 142 -12.72 -2.28 2.42
C PHE A 142 -11.60 -2.68 1.46
N LEU A 143 -11.02 -1.73 0.71
CA LEU A 143 -10.03 -2.03 -0.32
C LEU A 143 -8.63 -2.26 0.24
N GLY A 144 -8.18 -1.40 1.16
CA GLY A 144 -6.82 -1.44 1.70
C GLY A 144 -6.63 -2.63 2.63
N THR A 145 -7.33 -2.65 3.77
CA THR A 145 -7.15 -3.69 4.78
C THR A 145 -7.93 -4.97 4.44
N GLY A 146 -9.12 -4.85 3.84
CA GLY A 146 -9.92 -6.01 3.43
C GLY A 146 -9.35 -6.68 2.19
N VAL A 147 -9.66 -6.18 1.00
CA VAL A 147 -9.34 -6.83 -0.27
C VAL A 147 -7.85 -7.04 -0.46
N LEU A 148 -7.03 -6.00 -0.35
CA LEU A 148 -5.58 -6.12 -0.57
C LEU A 148 -4.88 -6.90 0.54
N GLY A 149 -5.33 -6.76 1.79
CA GLY A 149 -4.83 -7.55 2.91
C GLY A 149 -5.15 -9.04 2.78
N GLY A 150 -6.36 -9.40 2.33
CA GLY A 150 -6.75 -10.79 2.06
C GLY A 150 -6.11 -11.36 0.79
N PHE A 151 -5.90 -10.53 -0.23
CA PHE A 151 -5.31 -10.93 -1.51
C PHE A 151 -3.81 -11.23 -1.39
N THR A 152 -3.07 -10.41 -0.66
CA THR A 152 -1.63 -10.65 -0.43
C THR A 152 -1.39 -11.64 0.71
N THR A 153 -0.22 -12.28 0.75
CA THR A 153 0.13 -13.25 1.79
C THR A 153 1.62 -13.29 2.08
N PHE A 154 1.97 -13.09 3.35
CA PHE A 154 3.34 -13.34 3.83
C PHE A 154 3.50 -14.75 4.40
N SER A 155 2.45 -15.33 5.00
CA SER A 155 2.52 -16.66 5.62
C SER A 155 2.75 -17.75 4.58
N THR A 156 2.02 -17.72 3.46
CA THR A 156 2.23 -18.68 2.35
C THR A 156 3.61 -18.52 1.74
N TYR A 157 4.05 -17.28 1.55
CA TYR A 157 5.39 -16.96 1.06
C TYR A 157 6.49 -17.56 1.96
N ALA A 158 6.37 -17.41 3.28
CA ALA A 158 7.33 -17.99 4.23
C ALA A 158 7.32 -19.52 4.20
N VAL A 159 6.15 -20.14 4.13
CA VAL A 159 6.01 -21.60 4.00
C VAL A 159 6.65 -22.11 2.70
N ASP A 160 6.48 -21.41 1.58
CA ASP A 160 7.09 -21.78 0.30
C ASP A 160 8.62 -21.73 0.38
N ILE A 161 9.21 -20.75 1.08
CA ILE A 161 10.67 -20.67 1.30
C ILE A 161 11.17 -21.85 2.14
N VAL A 162 10.48 -22.17 3.25
CA VAL A 162 10.83 -23.32 4.11
C VAL A 162 10.75 -24.61 3.29
N ARG A 163 9.66 -24.80 2.55
CA ARG A 163 9.47 -25.96 1.68
C ARG A 163 10.58 -26.13 0.64
N LEU A 164 10.97 -25.06 -0.05
CA LEU A 164 12.07 -25.10 -1.02
C LEU A 164 13.40 -25.47 -0.35
N THR A 165 13.60 -25.03 0.89
CA THR A 165 14.78 -25.38 1.69
C THR A 165 14.78 -26.86 2.06
N ASP A 166 13.63 -27.41 2.46
CA ASP A 166 13.46 -28.84 2.77
C ASP A 166 13.69 -29.73 1.54
N LEU A 167 13.30 -29.26 0.35
CA LEU A 167 13.55 -29.92 -0.93
C LEU A 167 15.00 -29.79 -1.44
N ARG A 168 15.91 -29.18 -0.64
CA ARG A 168 17.31 -28.89 -1.00
C ARG A 168 17.49 -27.92 -2.19
N GLU A 169 16.43 -27.20 -2.56
CA GLU A 169 16.43 -26.18 -3.62
C GLU A 169 16.83 -24.79 -3.07
N VAL A 170 17.98 -24.72 -2.38
CA VAL A 170 18.40 -23.53 -1.63
C VAL A 170 18.57 -22.30 -2.53
N ARG A 171 19.09 -22.49 -3.75
CA ARG A 171 19.25 -21.39 -4.71
C ARG A 171 17.90 -20.76 -5.06
N THR A 172 16.88 -21.58 -5.30
CA THR A 172 15.52 -21.15 -5.63
C THR A 172 14.87 -20.47 -4.43
N ALA A 173 15.05 -21.02 -3.22
CA ALA A 173 14.57 -20.42 -1.98
C ALA A 173 15.15 -19.01 -1.76
N LEU A 174 16.47 -18.85 -1.90
CA LEU A 174 17.15 -17.56 -1.74
C LEU A 174 16.74 -16.55 -2.81
N ALA A 175 16.63 -17.00 -4.07
CA ALA A 175 16.15 -16.14 -5.15
C ALA A 175 14.71 -15.66 -4.88
N TYR A 176 13.83 -16.56 -4.45
CA TYR A 176 12.45 -16.22 -4.14
C TYR A 176 12.33 -15.28 -2.93
N LEU A 177 13.16 -15.51 -1.90
CA LEU A 177 13.27 -14.69 -0.70
C LEU A 177 13.70 -13.24 -1.01
N ALA A 178 14.66 -13.07 -1.91
CA ALA A 178 15.18 -11.75 -2.27
C ALA A 178 14.30 -11.05 -3.33
N LEU A 179 13.80 -11.79 -4.32
CA LEU A 179 13.08 -11.22 -5.45
C LEU A 179 11.70 -10.69 -5.04
N THR A 180 10.99 -11.40 -4.15
CA THR A 180 9.62 -11.04 -3.79
C THR A 180 9.51 -9.65 -3.14
N PRO A 181 10.32 -9.29 -2.12
CA PRO A 181 10.30 -7.94 -1.54
C PRO A 181 10.75 -6.86 -2.53
N VAL A 182 11.76 -7.14 -3.36
CA VAL A 182 12.25 -6.20 -4.37
C VAL A 182 11.17 -5.90 -5.41
N ALA A 183 10.51 -6.93 -5.93
CA ALA A 183 9.39 -6.81 -6.86
C ALA A 183 8.22 -6.06 -6.23
N ALA A 184 7.87 -6.36 -4.97
CA ALA A 184 6.83 -5.66 -4.24
C ALA A 184 7.12 -4.15 -4.09
N LEU A 185 8.33 -3.77 -3.69
CA LEU A 185 8.73 -2.36 -3.56
C LEU A 185 8.72 -1.65 -4.91
N ALA A 186 9.26 -2.28 -5.95
CA ALA A 186 9.24 -1.74 -7.31
C ALA A 186 7.80 -1.56 -7.82
N ALA A 187 6.90 -2.50 -7.53
CA ALA A 187 5.49 -2.44 -7.89
C ALA A 187 4.75 -1.30 -7.20
N VAL A 188 4.96 -1.11 -5.89
CA VAL A 188 4.38 0.05 -5.15
C VAL A 188 4.86 1.35 -5.77
N TRP A 189 6.17 1.47 -6.00
CA TRP A 189 6.77 2.67 -6.58
C TRP A 189 6.18 2.96 -7.96
N ALA A 190 6.18 1.96 -8.86
CA ALA A 190 5.67 2.08 -10.21
C ALA A 190 4.18 2.41 -10.25
N GLY A 191 3.35 1.71 -9.47
CA GLY A 191 1.91 1.97 -9.38
C GLY A 191 1.62 3.38 -8.90
N SER A 192 2.37 3.85 -7.89
CA SER A 192 2.21 5.20 -7.37
C SER A 192 2.67 6.29 -8.35
N ALA A 193 3.79 6.07 -9.06
CA ALA A 193 4.33 6.99 -10.04
C ALA A 193 3.43 7.09 -11.28
N ALA A 194 2.94 5.95 -11.79
CA ALA A 194 2.01 5.89 -12.92
C ALA A 194 0.71 6.64 -12.62
N THR A 195 0.15 6.43 -11.42
CA THR A 195 -1.11 7.10 -11.01
C THR A 195 -0.96 8.61 -10.97
N ARG A 196 0.15 9.11 -10.42
CA ARG A 196 0.44 10.56 -10.39
C ARG A 196 0.55 11.16 -11.78
N ARG A 197 1.28 10.50 -12.68
CA ARG A 197 1.41 10.95 -14.08
C ARG A 197 0.05 11.00 -14.77
N ALA A 198 -0.80 10.01 -14.54
CA ALA A 198 -2.15 9.97 -15.10
C ALA A 198 -3.03 11.13 -14.58
N ILE A 199 -2.99 11.42 -13.28
CA ILE A 199 -3.72 12.56 -12.68
C ILE A 199 -3.22 13.90 -13.23
N ALA A 200 -1.90 14.08 -13.33
CA ALA A 200 -1.30 15.29 -13.90
C ALA A 200 -1.69 15.49 -15.38
N ALA A 201 -1.63 14.43 -16.19
CA ALA A 201 -2.05 14.47 -17.59
C ALA A 201 -3.55 14.81 -17.73
N ALA A 202 -4.41 14.21 -16.91
CA ALA A 202 -5.85 14.46 -16.94
C ALA A 202 -6.19 15.91 -16.58
N THR A 203 -5.51 16.49 -15.59
CA THR A 203 -5.72 17.90 -15.19
C THR A 203 -5.23 18.87 -16.27
N ALA A 204 -4.10 18.60 -16.92
CA ALA A 204 -3.61 19.38 -18.05
C ALA A 204 -4.58 19.38 -19.24
N VAL A 205 -5.15 18.21 -19.58
CA VAL A 205 -6.17 18.06 -20.64
C VAL A 205 -7.46 18.80 -20.28
N ALA A 206 -7.89 18.77 -19.03
CA ALA A 206 -9.08 19.51 -18.59
C ALA A 206 -8.87 21.03 -18.65
N ALA A 207 -7.66 21.51 -18.31
CA ALA A 207 -7.32 22.93 -18.36
C ALA A 207 -7.27 23.49 -19.79
N SER A 208 -6.79 22.71 -20.76
CA SER A 208 -6.76 23.12 -22.17
C SER A 208 -8.16 23.21 -22.78
N ARG A 209 -9.09 22.33 -22.37
CA ARG A 209 -10.50 22.38 -22.80
C ARG A 209 -11.27 23.59 -22.27
N ARG A 210 -10.96 24.09 -21.07
CA ARG A 210 -11.62 25.28 -20.49
C ARG A 210 -11.18 26.62 -21.09
N ARG A 211 -10.04 26.64 -21.81
CA ARG A 211 -9.48 27.85 -22.43
C ARG A 211 -9.94 28.05 -23.88
N ARG A 212 -10.65 27.08 -24.45
CA ARG A 212 -11.30 27.16 -25.77
C ARG A 212 -12.77 27.45 -25.57
#